data_AF-A0A0G2Z5R8-F1
#
_entry.id   AF-A0A0G2Z5R8-F1
#
_cell.length_a   1.000
_cell.length_b   1.000
_cell.length_c   1.000
_cell.angle_alpha   90.00
_cell.angle_beta   90.00
_cell.angle_gamma   90.00
#
_symmetry.space_group_name_H-M   'P 1'
#
loop_
_entity.id
_entity.type
_entity.pdbx_description
1 polymer ?
#
loop_
_entity_poly.entity_id
_entity_poly.type
_entity_poly.pdbx_seq_one_letter_code
_entity_poly.pdbx_strand_id
1 'polypeptide(L)'
;MNKNNSDILTFTLFLVLILAISITIVFFNPHTPSKIVKELAILYNKGLNIDISEYFNEPSYSYPEDVLNAYRFFKGKKLSNFHGFAVTRTASNVSVDIFESGDRSIETLINHSVKKKKPFLKERIREAIGLSSTVQPVISNSEKIINAVYNALLDFSTIEVPLRVGDDKVLLSLSDIEPELVLAICFKESGFNPLALGKVTEENPEFRYSRGLMQIYQKTLYTLNTWLAETGINISPEELWNIRNNIFLGMVYLAYAREQLLKGD
;
A
#
# COMPACT_ATOMS: atom_id res chain seq x y z
N MET A 1 51.75 -1.67 30.79
CA MET A 1 50.39 -1.35 30.31
C MET A 1 49.69 -2.65 29.95
N ASN A 2 48.51 -2.91 30.51
CA ASN A 2 47.83 -4.20 30.43
C ASN A 2 47.18 -4.37 29.06
N LYS A 3 47.63 -5.36 28.27
CA LYS A 3 47.23 -5.58 26.87
C LYS A 3 45.69 -5.64 26.69
N ASN A 4 45.01 -6.27 27.65
CA ASN A 4 43.54 -6.38 27.68
C ASN A 4 42.81 -5.03 27.72
N ASN A 5 43.39 -4.00 28.36
CA ASN A 5 42.76 -2.68 28.43
C ASN A 5 42.89 -1.93 27.09
N SER A 6 43.98 -2.17 26.35
CA SER A 6 44.20 -1.60 25.02
C SER A 6 43.25 -2.19 23.99
N ASP A 7 43.01 -3.51 24.06
CA ASP A 7 42.13 -4.22 23.15
C ASP A 7 40.65 -3.82 23.37
N ILE A 8 40.22 -3.68 24.62
CA ILE A 8 38.87 -3.19 24.97
C ILE A 8 38.69 -1.73 24.52
N LEU A 9 39.69 -0.88 24.71
CA LEU A 9 39.65 0.52 24.27
C LEU A 9 39.51 0.60 22.74
N THR A 10 40.31 -0.18 22.02
CA THR A 10 40.31 -0.24 20.55
C THR A 10 38.97 -0.76 20.03
N PHE A 11 38.43 -1.82 20.64
CA PHE A 11 37.11 -2.35 20.29
C PHE A 11 35.98 -1.34 20.52
N THR A 12 36.03 -0.63 21.66
CA THR A 12 35.03 0.39 22.00
C THR A 12 35.07 1.56 21.01
N LEU A 13 36.28 2.00 20.62
CA LEU A 13 36.48 3.03 19.60
C LEU A 13 35.93 2.59 18.23
N PHE A 14 36.18 1.35 17.82
CA PHE A 14 35.62 0.79 16.59
C PHE A 14 34.09 0.72 16.63
N LEU A 15 33.50 0.28 17.75
CA LEU A 15 32.05 0.20 17.89
C LEU A 15 31.39 1.59 17.82
N VAL A 16 31.97 2.58 18.51
CA VAL A 16 31.50 3.97 18.46
C VAL A 16 31.59 4.52 17.03
N LEU A 17 32.67 4.22 16.30
CA LEU A 17 32.83 4.65 14.91
C LEU A 17 31.78 4.00 13.98
N ILE A 18 31.53 2.70 14.12
CA ILE A 18 30.51 1.98 13.35
C ILE A 18 29.12 2.56 13.64
N LEU A 19 28.80 2.81 14.92
CA LEU A 19 27.54 3.42 15.32
C LEU A 19 27.40 4.83 14.76
N ALA A 20 28.46 5.65 14.83
CA ALA A 20 28.46 7.00 14.29
C ALA A 20 28.20 6.98 12.77
N ILE A 21 28.94 6.17 12.01
CA ILE A 21 28.75 6.02 10.56
C ILE A 21 27.33 5.54 10.24
N SER A 22 26.82 4.55 10.97
CA SER A 22 25.47 4.01 10.75
C SER A 22 24.40 5.07 11.02
N ILE A 23 24.55 5.86 12.10
CA ILE A 23 23.65 6.97 12.41
C ILE A 23 23.72 8.03 11.31
N THR A 24 24.91 8.42 10.87
CA THR A 24 25.11 9.39 9.79
C THR A 24 24.43 8.91 8.50
N ILE A 25 24.62 7.65 8.10
CA ILE A 25 23.95 7.07 6.94
C ILE A 25 22.43 7.14 7.09
N VAL A 26 21.88 6.81 8.26
CA VAL A 26 20.42 6.87 8.49
C VAL A 26 19.90 8.31 8.49
N PHE A 27 20.64 9.26 9.07
CA PHE A 27 20.20 10.65 9.22
C PHE A 27 20.29 11.45 7.91
N PHE A 28 21.30 11.16 7.09
CA PHE A 28 21.53 11.84 5.82
C PHE A 28 20.99 11.07 4.61
N ASN A 29 20.46 9.85 4.78
CA ASN A 29 19.78 9.16 3.68
C ASN A 29 18.43 9.84 3.40
N PRO A 30 18.25 10.45 2.22
CA PRO A 30 17.00 11.11 1.86
C PRO A 30 15.83 10.13 1.72
N HIS A 31 16.08 8.83 1.70
CA HIS A 31 15.13 7.74 1.48
C HIS A 31 15.04 6.78 2.67
N THR A 32 14.94 7.30 3.90
CA THR A 32 14.60 6.42 5.03
C THR A 32 13.26 5.72 4.75
N PRO A 33 13.07 4.45 5.16
CA PRO A 33 11.82 3.74 4.92
C PRO A 33 10.59 4.48 5.45
N SER A 34 10.75 5.24 6.54
CA SER A 34 9.66 6.05 7.10
C SER A 34 9.30 7.24 6.20
N LYS A 35 10.29 7.91 5.58
CA LYS A 35 10.03 9.04 4.69
C LYS A 35 9.34 8.59 3.41
N ILE A 36 9.87 7.55 2.74
CA ILE A 36 9.25 6.97 1.53
C ILE A 36 7.81 6.55 1.79
N VAL A 37 7.53 5.88 2.91
CA VAL A 37 6.16 5.46 3.27
C VAL A 37 5.22 6.66 3.38
N LYS A 38 5.67 7.76 4.00
CA LYS A 38 4.85 8.97 4.10
C LYS A 38 4.64 9.64 2.75
N GLU A 39 5.68 9.76 1.92
CA GLU A 39 5.59 10.34 0.58
C GLU A 39 4.63 9.54 -0.31
N LEU A 40 4.76 8.22 -0.31
CA LEU A 40 3.85 7.32 -1.03
C LEU A 40 2.42 7.41 -0.49
N ALA A 41 2.23 7.55 0.82
CA ALA A 41 0.90 7.75 1.41
C ALA A 41 0.27 9.07 0.94
N ILE A 42 1.05 10.15 0.84
CA ILE A 42 0.60 11.45 0.31
C ILE A 42 0.20 11.31 -1.16
N LEU A 43 1.08 10.75 -2.00
CA LEU A 43 0.81 10.56 -3.44
C LEU A 43 -0.37 9.63 -3.69
N TYR A 44 -0.56 8.62 -2.85
CA TYR A 44 -1.71 7.73 -2.88
C TYR A 44 -3.02 8.48 -2.61
N ASN A 45 -3.06 9.29 -1.55
CA ASN A 45 -4.28 9.95 -1.12
C ASN A 45 -4.61 11.24 -1.91
N LYS A 46 -3.59 12.01 -2.30
CA LYS A 46 -3.75 13.34 -2.92
C LYS A 46 -3.54 13.36 -4.42
N GLY A 47 -2.87 12.33 -4.98
CA GLY A 47 -2.56 12.26 -6.41
C GLY A 47 -1.07 12.40 -6.69
N LEU A 48 -0.66 11.96 -7.89
CA LEU A 48 0.76 11.90 -8.29
C LEU A 48 1.42 13.25 -8.57
N ASN A 49 0.64 14.27 -8.91
CA ASN A 49 1.16 15.58 -9.34
C ASN A 49 1.16 16.63 -8.23
N ILE A 50 1.09 16.18 -6.98
CA ILE A 50 0.92 17.06 -5.82
C ILE A 50 2.28 17.52 -5.27
N ASP A 51 2.34 18.72 -4.68
CA ASP A 51 3.51 19.13 -3.89
C ASP A 51 3.46 18.46 -2.52
N ILE A 52 4.28 17.43 -2.34
CA ILE A 52 4.35 16.65 -1.11
C ILE A 52 4.75 17.52 0.10
N SER A 53 5.56 18.57 -0.13
CA SER A 53 6.04 19.47 0.92
C SER A 53 4.91 20.23 1.60
N GLU A 54 3.85 20.57 0.85
CA GLU A 54 2.67 21.24 1.38
C GLU A 54 1.99 20.37 2.46
N TYR A 55 1.83 19.07 2.18
CA TYR A 55 1.16 18.12 3.07
C TYR A 55 1.99 17.70 4.27
N PHE A 56 3.32 17.71 4.16
CA PHE A 56 4.17 17.48 5.32
C PHE A 56 4.07 18.59 6.37
N ASN A 57 3.81 19.81 5.91
CA ASN A 57 3.74 21.00 6.76
C ASN A 57 2.31 21.30 7.24
N GLU A 58 1.30 20.58 6.74
CA GLU A 58 -0.10 20.77 7.12
C GLU A 58 -0.40 20.08 8.47
N PRO A 59 -0.64 20.83 9.58
CA PRO A 59 -0.79 20.23 10.91
C PRO A 59 -2.05 19.37 11.07
N SER A 60 -3.08 19.65 10.27
CA SER A 60 -4.36 18.92 10.26
C SER A 60 -4.30 17.60 9.49
N TYR A 61 -3.27 17.39 8.66
CA TYR A 61 -3.23 16.26 7.75
C TYR A 61 -2.49 15.06 8.36
N SER A 62 -3.21 14.29 9.19
CA SER A 62 -2.64 13.13 9.91
C SER A 62 -2.43 11.88 9.05
N TYR A 63 -2.94 11.86 7.83
CA TYR A 63 -3.01 10.65 6.99
C TYR A 63 -1.64 9.96 6.80
N PRO A 64 -0.54 10.67 6.46
CA PRO A 64 0.75 10.01 6.23
C PRO A 64 1.32 9.39 7.52
N GLU A 65 1.06 9.99 8.68
CA GLU A 65 1.48 9.45 9.98
C GLU A 65 0.65 8.23 10.37
N ASP A 66 -0.66 8.24 10.11
CA ASP A 66 -1.52 7.07 10.33
C ASP A 66 -1.08 5.88 9.46
N VAL A 67 -0.77 6.11 8.19
CA VAL A 67 -0.24 5.07 7.29
C VAL A 67 1.12 4.58 7.78
N LEU A 68 2.02 5.47 8.22
CA LEU A 68 3.31 5.05 8.78
C LEU A 68 3.16 4.21 10.05
N ASN A 69 2.23 4.57 10.94
CA ASN A 69 1.96 3.81 12.16
C ASN A 69 1.34 2.43 11.85
N ALA A 70 0.43 2.36 10.87
CA ALA A 70 -0.09 1.09 10.36
C ALA A 70 1.00 0.24 9.70
N TYR A 71 1.88 0.85 8.91
CA TYR A 71 3.03 0.16 8.30
C TYR A 71 3.97 -0.43 9.35
N ARG A 72 4.32 0.34 10.39
CA ARG A 72 5.09 -0.14 11.55
C ARG A 72 4.39 -1.29 12.26
N PHE A 73 3.06 -1.23 12.37
CA PHE A 73 2.25 -2.35 12.86
C PHE A 73 2.44 -3.58 11.96
N PHE A 74 2.30 -3.51 10.64
CA PHE A 74 2.53 -4.68 9.79
C PHE A 74 3.98 -5.20 9.81
N LYS A 75 4.96 -4.36 10.18
CA LYS A 75 6.35 -4.74 10.50
C LYS A 75 6.57 -5.34 11.90
N GLY A 76 5.50 -5.50 12.69
CA GLY A 76 5.52 -6.17 13.99
C GLY A 76 5.64 -5.26 15.22
N LYS A 77 5.46 -3.95 15.07
CA LYS A 77 5.32 -3.02 16.22
C LYS A 77 3.88 -2.99 16.72
N LYS A 78 3.66 -2.50 17.95
CA LYS A 78 2.29 -2.23 18.42
C LYS A 78 1.70 -1.05 17.64
N LEU A 79 0.39 -1.09 17.39
CA LEU A 79 -0.32 0.04 16.81
C LEU A 79 -0.38 1.16 17.87
N SER A 80 0.00 2.37 17.49
CA SER A 80 -0.01 3.54 18.35
C SER A 80 -0.37 4.78 17.54
N ASN A 81 -1.06 5.75 18.15
CA ASN A 81 -1.37 7.05 17.56
C ASN A 81 -2.06 6.94 16.18
N PHE A 82 -3.04 6.05 16.08
CA PHE A 82 -3.84 5.84 14.86
C PHE A 82 -5.19 6.55 15.00
N HIS A 83 -5.50 7.47 14.08
CA HIS A 83 -6.67 8.35 14.18
C HIS A 83 -7.91 7.81 13.46
N GLY A 84 -7.97 6.50 13.20
CA GLY A 84 -9.14 5.83 12.61
C GLY A 84 -9.09 5.69 11.10
N PHE A 85 -10.20 5.19 10.53
CA PHE A 85 -10.33 4.80 9.13
C PHE A 85 -10.91 5.92 8.27
N ALA A 86 -10.59 5.94 6.97
CA ALA A 86 -11.13 6.89 6.01
C ALA A 86 -12.55 6.52 5.51
N VAL A 87 -13.02 5.29 5.77
CA VAL A 87 -14.35 4.82 5.35
C VAL A 87 -15.45 5.71 5.90
N THR A 88 -16.31 6.18 5.00
CA THR A 88 -17.51 6.94 5.37
C THR A 88 -18.79 6.13 5.23
N ARG A 89 -18.84 5.12 4.36
CA ARG A 89 -20.03 4.28 4.10
C ARG A 89 -19.65 2.85 3.68
N THR A 90 -20.62 1.94 3.80
CA THR A 90 -20.53 0.55 3.30
C THR A 90 -21.61 0.32 2.24
N ALA A 91 -21.25 -0.28 1.11
CA ALA A 91 -22.20 -0.65 0.07
C ALA A 91 -23.07 -1.85 0.52
N SER A 92 -24.37 -1.81 0.23
CA SER A 92 -25.33 -2.83 0.66
C SER A 92 -25.76 -3.82 -0.43
N ASN A 93 -25.58 -3.48 -1.72
CA ASN A 93 -26.07 -4.26 -2.86
C ASN A 93 -24.96 -4.47 -3.91
N VAL A 94 -23.90 -5.21 -3.56
CA VAL A 94 -22.82 -5.56 -4.49
C VAL A 94 -23.16 -6.90 -5.15
N SER A 95 -23.25 -6.90 -6.48
CA SER A 95 -23.60 -8.07 -7.29
C SER A 95 -22.40 -8.85 -7.83
N VAL A 96 -21.18 -8.31 -7.68
CA VAL A 96 -19.93 -8.93 -8.11
C VAL A 96 -19.41 -9.85 -6.99
N ASP A 97 -18.84 -11.00 -7.35
CA ASP A 97 -18.17 -11.84 -6.35
C ASP A 97 -16.85 -11.19 -5.90
N ILE A 98 -16.85 -10.78 -4.65
CA ILE A 98 -15.74 -10.13 -3.94
C ILE A 98 -14.51 -11.04 -3.84
N PHE A 99 -14.72 -12.36 -3.87
CA PHE A 99 -13.72 -13.40 -3.58
C PHE A 99 -13.31 -14.23 -4.80
N GLU A 100 -13.95 -14.05 -5.96
CA GLU A 100 -13.56 -14.74 -7.20
C GLU A 100 -12.16 -14.32 -7.68
N SER A 101 -11.64 -15.09 -8.65
CA SER A 101 -10.47 -14.68 -9.43
C SER A 101 -10.70 -13.29 -10.02
N GLY A 102 -9.66 -12.46 -10.05
CA GLY A 102 -9.75 -11.12 -10.60
C GLY A 102 -9.92 -11.12 -12.12
N ASP A 103 -9.75 -9.96 -12.72
CA ASP A 103 -9.70 -9.79 -14.17
C ASP A 103 -8.78 -10.83 -14.82
N ARG A 104 -9.22 -11.41 -15.93
CA ARG A 104 -8.53 -12.54 -16.56
C ARG A 104 -7.11 -12.18 -17.01
N SER A 105 -6.87 -10.94 -17.42
CA SER A 105 -5.55 -10.47 -17.83
C SER A 105 -4.63 -10.34 -16.61
N ILE A 106 -5.15 -9.90 -15.45
CA ILE A 106 -4.41 -9.94 -14.18
C ILE A 106 -4.03 -11.38 -13.81
N GLU A 107 -4.97 -12.32 -13.85
CA GLU A 107 -4.67 -13.72 -13.50
C GLU A 107 -3.65 -14.36 -14.45
N THR A 108 -3.62 -13.94 -15.71
CA THR A 108 -2.64 -14.41 -16.69
C THR A 108 -1.22 -13.98 -16.31
N LEU A 109 -1.03 -12.80 -15.73
CA LEU A 109 0.28 -12.30 -15.27
C LEU A 109 0.84 -13.11 -14.09
N ILE A 110 -0.01 -13.78 -13.31
CA ILE A 110 0.37 -14.49 -12.08
C ILE A 110 0.95 -15.89 -12.38
N ASN A 111 0.67 -16.48 -13.55
CA ASN A 111 0.99 -17.87 -13.87
C ASN A 111 2.49 -18.23 -13.80
N HIS A 112 3.38 -17.23 -13.68
CA HIS A 112 4.83 -17.41 -13.56
C HIS A 112 5.43 -16.91 -12.23
N SER A 113 4.59 -16.54 -11.24
CA SER A 113 5.06 -15.92 -9.99
C SER A 113 5.61 -16.94 -8.98
N VAL A 114 6.77 -16.63 -8.38
CA VAL A 114 7.37 -17.47 -7.33
C VAL A 114 6.88 -16.98 -5.96
N LYS A 115 5.96 -17.73 -5.36
CA LYS A 115 5.33 -17.35 -4.08
C LYS A 115 6.29 -17.52 -2.90
N LYS A 116 6.77 -16.43 -2.32
CA LYS A 116 7.48 -16.45 -1.03
C LYS A 116 6.47 -16.36 0.12
N LYS A 117 6.20 -17.47 0.81
CA LYS A 117 5.29 -17.49 1.97
C LYS A 117 5.79 -16.55 3.07
N LYS A 118 4.89 -15.70 3.60
CA LYS A 118 5.15 -14.79 4.73
C LYS A 118 4.11 -15.03 5.84
N PRO A 119 4.23 -16.10 6.64
CA PRO A 119 3.20 -16.48 7.62
C PRO A 119 2.90 -15.37 8.64
N PHE A 120 3.91 -14.58 9.04
CA PHE A 120 3.73 -13.44 9.92
C PHE A 120 2.73 -12.40 9.37
N LEU A 121 2.75 -12.17 8.04
CA LEU A 121 1.87 -11.22 7.39
C LEU A 121 0.40 -11.62 7.53
N LYS A 122 0.08 -12.91 7.39
CA LYS A 122 -1.28 -13.43 7.53
C LYS A 122 -1.85 -13.19 8.93
N GLU A 123 -1.03 -13.41 9.97
CA GLU A 123 -1.44 -13.14 11.36
C GLU A 123 -1.69 -11.64 11.60
N ARG A 124 -0.83 -10.76 11.06
CA ARG A 124 -1.04 -9.31 11.19
C ARG A 124 -2.29 -8.83 10.46
N ILE A 125 -2.64 -9.41 9.31
CA ILE A 125 -3.92 -9.13 8.63
C ILE A 125 -5.10 -9.53 9.51
N ARG A 126 -5.05 -10.73 10.12
CA ARG A 126 -6.09 -11.19 11.04
C ARG A 126 -6.26 -10.26 12.24
N GLU A 127 -5.15 -9.86 12.86
CA GLU A 127 -5.16 -8.92 13.99
C GLU A 127 -5.75 -7.57 13.58
N ALA A 128 -5.34 -7.03 12.42
CA ALA A 128 -5.86 -5.76 11.91
C ALA A 128 -7.37 -5.81 11.63
N ILE A 129 -7.87 -6.89 11.02
CA ILE A 129 -9.32 -7.09 10.81
C ILE A 129 -10.05 -7.18 12.15
N GLY A 130 -9.46 -7.83 13.16
CA GLY A 130 -10.03 -7.88 14.51
C GLY A 130 -10.09 -6.52 15.21
N LEU A 131 -9.18 -5.60 14.88
CA LEU A 131 -9.18 -4.20 15.37
C LEU A 131 -10.14 -3.29 14.59
N SER A 132 -10.60 -3.71 13.42
CA SER A 132 -11.42 -2.89 12.54
C SER A 132 -12.90 -3.01 12.86
N SER A 133 -13.51 -1.88 13.26
CA SER A 133 -14.96 -1.79 13.45
C SER A 133 -15.76 -1.77 12.14
N THR A 134 -15.11 -1.55 11.00
CA THR A 134 -15.76 -1.37 9.69
C THR A 134 -16.16 -2.69 9.00
N VAL A 135 -15.67 -3.83 9.51
CA VAL A 135 -15.87 -5.16 8.91
C VAL A 135 -17.13 -5.88 9.44
N GLN A 136 -17.92 -5.29 10.35
CA GLN A 136 -19.12 -5.93 10.94
C GLN A 136 -20.28 -6.20 9.94
N PRO A 137 -21.29 -7.01 10.34
CA PRO A 137 -21.44 -8.45 10.22
C PRO A 137 -21.85 -8.94 8.81
N VAL A 138 -21.92 -8.05 7.81
CA VAL A 138 -22.43 -8.39 6.47
C VAL A 138 -21.50 -9.35 5.74
N ILE A 139 -20.21 -9.35 6.08
CA ILE A 139 -19.24 -10.32 5.57
C ILE A 139 -18.97 -11.32 6.69
N SER A 140 -19.84 -12.33 6.81
CA SER A 140 -19.78 -13.42 7.79
C SER A 140 -18.53 -14.34 7.66
N ASN A 141 -17.51 -13.92 6.92
CA ASN A 141 -16.34 -14.73 6.61
C ASN A 141 -15.06 -13.89 6.56
N SER A 142 -14.66 -13.33 7.71
CA SER A 142 -13.38 -12.63 7.88
C SER A 142 -12.18 -13.47 7.41
N GLU A 143 -12.22 -14.79 7.60
CA GLU A 143 -11.17 -15.70 7.12
C GLU A 143 -11.07 -15.75 5.59
N LYS A 144 -12.18 -15.62 4.84
CA LYS A 144 -12.12 -15.44 3.38
C LYS A 144 -11.43 -14.13 2.99
N ILE A 145 -11.70 -13.02 3.67
CA ILE A 145 -11.01 -11.74 3.43
C ILE A 145 -9.51 -11.91 3.72
N ILE A 146 -9.16 -12.45 4.88
CA ILE A 146 -7.76 -12.68 5.29
C ILE A 146 -7.01 -13.47 4.21
N ASN A 147 -7.60 -14.58 3.75
CA ASN A 147 -7.00 -15.42 2.73
C ASN A 147 -6.90 -14.72 1.36
N ALA A 148 -7.96 -14.03 0.93
CA ALA A 148 -7.98 -13.33 -0.35
C ALA A 148 -6.91 -12.22 -0.41
N VAL A 149 -6.83 -11.39 0.63
CA VAL A 149 -5.81 -10.32 0.75
C VAL A 149 -4.41 -10.91 0.79
N TYR A 150 -4.19 -11.90 1.66
CA TYR A 150 -2.88 -12.54 1.79
C TYR A 150 -2.42 -13.18 0.47
N ASN A 151 -3.29 -13.92 -0.21
CA ASN A 151 -2.97 -14.57 -1.48
C ASN A 151 -2.71 -13.55 -2.58
N ALA A 152 -3.52 -12.49 -2.68
CA ALA A 152 -3.30 -11.41 -3.65
C ALA A 152 -1.90 -10.78 -3.49
N LEU A 153 -1.51 -10.43 -2.26
CA LEU A 153 -0.19 -9.85 -1.99
C LEU A 153 0.95 -10.80 -2.34
N LEU A 154 0.82 -12.10 -2.06
CA LEU A 154 1.83 -13.08 -2.44
C LEU A 154 1.93 -13.23 -3.96
N ASP A 155 0.79 -13.32 -4.63
CA ASP A 155 0.72 -13.53 -6.07
C ASP A 155 1.35 -12.36 -6.84
N PHE A 156 1.09 -11.12 -6.41
CA PHE A 156 1.56 -9.91 -7.09
C PHE A 156 2.99 -9.50 -6.72
N SER A 157 3.56 -10.02 -5.62
CA SER A 157 4.87 -9.62 -5.09
C SER A 157 6.09 -9.86 -6.01
N THR A 158 5.91 -10.48 -7.17
CA THR A 158 6.99 -10.79 -8.13
C THR A 158 6.62 -10.49 -9.57
N ILE A 159 5.49 -9.81 -9.81
CA ILE A 159 5.01 -9.52 -11.15
C ILE A 159 5.66 -8.23 -11.66
N GLU A 160 6.01 -8.25 -12.94
CA GLU A 160 6.36 -7.06 -13.69
C GLU A 160 5.18 -6.66 -14.57
N VAL A 161 4.82 -5.39 -14.54
CA VAL A 161 3.66 -4.85 -15.24
C VAL A 161 4.13 -3.76 -16.20
N PRO A 162 4.00 -3.97 -17.53
CA PRO A 162 4.28 -2.91 -18.48
C PRO A 162 3.14 -1.88 -18.45
N LEU A 163 3.49 -0.62 -18.28
CA LEU A 163 2.60 0.52 -18.35
C LEU A 163 2.96 1.41 -19.53
N ARG A 164 1.92 2.07 -20.07
CA ARG A 164 2.07 3.18 -21.00
C ARG A 164 1.50 4.46 -20.40
N VAL A 165 2.36 5.40 -20.05
CA VAL A 165 1.95 6.69 -19.49
C VAL A 165 2.22 7.77 -20.52
N GLY A 166 1.17 8.17 -21.24
CA GLY A 166 1.33 9.01 -22.44
C GLY A 166 2.13 8.28 -23.52
N ASP A 167 3.28 8.83 -23.89
CA ASP A 167 4.20 8.23 -24.85
C ASP A 167 5.28 7.34 -24.21
N ASP A 168 5.42 7.39 -22.88
CA ASP A 168 6.45 6.66 -22.17
C ASP A 168 6.01 5.22 -21.87
N LYS A 169 6.93 4.29 -22.12
CA LYS A 169 6.79 2.89 -21.71
C LYS A 169 7.62 2.63 -20.47
N VAL A 170 6.98 2.17 -19.41
CA VAL A 170 7.62 1.89 -18.12
C VAL A 170 7.30 0.45 -17.74
N LEU A 171 8.32 -0.34 -17.39
CA LEU A 171 8.12 -1.66 -16.81
C LEU A 171 8.23 -1.54 -15.29
N LEU A 172 7.12 -1.72 -14.58
CA LEU A 172 7.10 -1.62 -13.12
C LEU A 172 7.25 -3.00 -12.49
N SER A 173 8.18 -3.13 -11.53
CA SER A 173 8.23 -4.30 -10.67
C SER A 173 7.31 -4.09 -9.47
N LEU A 174 6.27 -4.92 -9.30
CA LEU A 174 5.44 -4.85 -8.10
C LEU A 174 6.18 -5.35 -6.84
N SER A 175 7.31 -6.02 -7.02
CA SER A 175 8.19 -6.41 -5.91
C SER A 175 8.83 -5.23 -5.17
N ASP A 176 8.86 -4.05 -5.82
CA ASP A 176 9.29 -2.80 -5.24
C ASP A 176 8.31 -2.24 -4.19
N ILE A 177 7.08 -2.73 -4.15
CA ILE A 177 6.13 -2.30 -3.14
C ILE A 177 6.05 -3.32 -2.03
N GLU A 178 6.46 -2.89 -0.83
CA GLU A 178 6.38 -3.73 0.34
C GLU A 178 4.93 -4.09 0.68
N PRO A 179 4.58 -5.38 0.87
CA PRO A 179 3.23 -5.79 1.24
C PRO A 179 2.69 -5.09 2.48
N GLU A 180 3.55 -4.77 3.44
CA GLU A 180 3.22 -4.04 4.66
C GLU A 180 2.71 -2.62 4.37
N LEU A 181 3.20 -1.95 3.32
CA LEU A 181 2.70 -0.64 2.90
C LEU A 181 1.31 -0.77 2.28
N VAL A 182 1.10 -1.76 1.41
CA VAL A 182 -0.21 -2.04 0.82
C VAL A 182 -1.24 -2.32 1.91
N LEU A 183 -0.89 -3.14 2.90
CA LEU A 183 -1.74 -3.42 4.05
C LEU A 183 -1.99 -2.18 4.92
N ALA A 184 -0.99 -1.32 5.11
CA ALA A 184 -1.16 -0.08 5.85
C ALA A 184 -2.18 0.85 5.19
N ILE A 185 -2.14 0.95 3.85
CA ILE A 185 -3.11 1.71 3.07
C ILE A 185 -4.48 1.03 3.13
N CYS A 186 -4.60 -0.28 2.89
CA CYS A 186 -5.87 -1.00 3.06
C CYS A 186 -6.49 -0.78 4.44
N PHE A 187 -5.65 -0.83 5.48
CA PHE A 187 -6.09 -0.61 6.85
C PHE A 187 -6.57 0.82 7.04
N LYS A 188 -5.80 1.83 6.64
CA LYS A 188 -6.19 3.24 6.79
C LYS A 188 -7.43 3.59 5.96
N GLU A 189 -7.49 3.13 4.72
CA GLU A 189 -8.53 3.49 3.75
C GLU A 189 -9.85 2.79 4.08
N SER A 190 -9.84 1.46 4.19
CA SER A 190 -11.05 0.66 4.29
C SER A 190 -11.26 -0.04 5.64
N GLY A 191 -10.25 -0.05 6.51
CA GLY A 191 -10.25 -0.97 7.65
C GLY A 191 -10.37 -2.44 7.22
N PHE A 192 -9.90 -2.79 6.02
CA PHE A 192 -10.12 -4.09 5.36
C PHE A 192 -11.58 -4.44 5.04
N ASN A 193 -12.47 -3.46 4.95
CA ASN A 193 -13.82 -3.69 4.43
C ASN A 193 -13.82 -3.62 2.89
N PRO A 194 -13.96 -4.75 2.16
CA PRO A 194 -14.01 -4.72 0.71
C PRO A 194 -15.26 -4.03 0.18
N LEU A 195 -16.29 -3.81 1.00
CA LEU A 195 -17.50 -3.07 0.66
C LEU A 195 -17.43 -1.58 1.03
N ALA A 196 -16.26 -1.08 1.42
CA ALA A 196 -16.07 0.33 1.75
C ALA A 196 -16.34 1.23 0.55
N LEU A 197 -17.15 2.27 0.76
CA LEU A 197 -17.55 3.25 -0.24
C LEU A 197 -17.28 4.66 0.29
N GLY A 198 -16.33 5.35 -0.32
CA GLY A 198 -16.07 6.76 -0.04
C GLY A 198 -16.76 7.65 -1.05
N LYS A 199 -17.25 8.80 -0.61
CA LYS A 199 -17.84 9.82 -1.48
C LYS A 199 -16.95 11.06 -1.46
N VAL A 200 -16.52 11.50 -2.64
CA VAL A 200 -15.86 12.79 -2.85
C VAL A 200 -16.92 13.87 -3.02
N THR A 201 -16.84 14.93 -2.21
CA THR A 201 -17.73 16.10 -2.30
C THR A 201 -17.38 16.94 -3.53
N GLU A 202 -18.37 17.62 -4.11
CA GLU A 202 -18.19 18.57 -5.23
C GLU A 202 -17.70 17.96 -6.55
N GLU A 203 -17.74 16.64 -6.65
CA GLU A 203 -17.34 15.91 -7.84
C GLU A 203 -18.54 15.53 -8.74
N ASN A 204 -18.27 15.37 -10.04
CA ASN A 204 -19.27 14.90 -10.99
C ASN A 204 -19.91 13.57 -10.53
N PRO A 205 -21.23 13.37 -10.71
CA PRO A 205 -21.94 12.18 -10.23
C PRO A 205 -21.34 10.86 -10.68
N GLU A 206 -20.79 10.84 -11.90
CA GLU A 206 -20.10 9.70 -12.47
C GLU A 206 -18.82 9.33 -11.71
N PHE A 207 -18.06 10.31 -11.23
CA PHE A 207 -16.74 10.08 -10.63
C PHE A 207 -16.74 10.07 -9.11
N ARG A 208 -17.80 10.53 -8.44
CA ARG A 208 -17.85 10.83 -7.00
C ARG A 208 -17.51 9.73 -5.99
N TYR A 209 -17.20 8.50 -6.42
CA TYR A 209 -17.05 7.35 -5.53
C TYR A 209 -15.66 6.72 -5.58
N SER A 210 -15.13 6.38 -4.41
CA SER A 210 -14.01 5.47 -4.18
C SER A 210 -14.51 4.14 -3.63
N ARG A 211 -13.90 3.03 -4.04
CA ARG A 211 -14.41 1.67 -3.73
C ARG A 211 -13.32 0.71 -3.24
N GLY A 212 -13.75 -0.26 -2.45
CA GLY A 212 -12.94 -1.43 -2.11
C GLY A 212 -11.90 -1.18 -1.02
N LEU A 213 -10.98 -2.13 -0.87
CA LEU A 213 -10.01 -2.18 0.22
C LEU A 213 -9.06 -0.98 0.24
N MET A 214 -8.63 -0.53 -0.94
CA MET A 214 -7.71 0.58 -1.10
C MET A 214 -8.44 1.89 -1.39
N GLN A 215 -9.78 1.90 -1.43
CA GLN A 215 -10.57 3.10 -1.77
C GLN A 215 -10.11 3.73 -3.10
N ILE A 216 -10.01 2.93 -4.16
CA ILE A 216 -9.63 3.44 -5.48
C ILE A 216 -10.73 4.36 -6.00
N TYR A 217 -10.36 5.61 -6.22
CA TYR A 217 -11.22 6.64 -6.78
C TYR A 217 -11.47 6.42 -8.26
N GLN A 218 -12.68 6.70 -8.74
CA GLN A 218 -13.09 6.33 -10.10
C GLN A 218 -12.28 7.05 -11.20
N LYS A 219 -11.83 8.29 -11.00
CA LYS A 219 -10.89 8.93 -11.94
C LYS A 219 -9.55 8.21 -11.98
N THR A 220 -9.04 7.77 -10.81
CA THR A 220 -7.80 6.99 -10.72
C THR A 220 -7.93 5.66 -11.46
N LEU A 221 -9.07 4.98 -11.35
CA LEU A 221 -9.36 3.77 -12.14
C LEU A 221 -9.27 4.05 -13.65
N TYR A 222 -9.89 5.13 -14.12
CA TYR A 222 -9.85 5.48 -15.55
C TYR A 222 -8.41 5.70 -16.05
N THR A 223 -7.60 6.42 -15.26
CA THR A 223 -6.18 6.61 -15.54
C THR A 223 -5.43 5.28 -15.59
N LEU A 224 -5.63 4.40 -14.60
CA LEU A 224 -4.98 3.10 -14.54
C LEU A 224 -5.36 2.20 -15.72
N ASN A 225 -6.65 2.15 -16.09
CA ASN A 225 -7.11 1.41 -17.27
C ASN A 225 -6.46 1.94 -18.56
N THR A 226 -6.28 3.26 -18.66
CA THR A 226 -5.57 3.86 -19.80
C THR A 226 -4.10 3.40 -19.84
N TRP A 227 -3.42 3.37 -18.69
CA TRP A 227 -2.03 2.93 -18.62
C TRP A 227 -1.83 1.45 -18.87
N LEU A 228 -2.80 0.64 -18.47
CA LEU A 228 -2.78 -0.82 -18.58
C LEU A 228 -3.39 -1.34 -19.88
N ALA A 229 -3.87 -0.48 -20.77
CA ALA A 229 -4.59 -0.88 -21.98
C ALA A 229 -3.80 -1.89 -22.85
N GLU A 230 -2.47 -1.73 -22.97
CA GLU A 230 -1.62 -2.64 -23.74
C GLU A 230 -1.50 -4.05 -23.10
N THR A 231 -1.79 -4.19 -21.80
CA THR A 231 -1.84 -5.49 -21.10
C THR A 231 -3.19 -6.20 -21.23
N GLY A 232 -4.19 -5.56 -21.84
CA GLY A 232 -5.55 -6.08 -21.92
C GLY A 232 -6.32 -6.04 -20.59
N ILE A 233 -5.79 -5.37 -19.57
CA ILE A 233 -6.50 -5.15 -18.30
C ILE A 233 -7.42 -3.94 -18.47
N ASN A 234 -8.72 -4.13 -18.24
CA ASN A 234 -9.71 -3.06 -18.29
C ASN A 234 -10.80 -3.34 -17.25
N ILE A 235 -10.64 -2.75 -16.06
CA ILE A 235 -11.48 -3.01 -14.90
C ILE A 235 -12.65 -2.02 -14.86
N SER A 236 -13.88 -2.52 -14.76
CA SER A 236 -15.06 -1.68 -14.53
C SER A 236 -15.14 -1.16 -13.09
N PRO A 237 -15.86 -0.05 -12.82
CA PRO A 237 -16.05 0.45 -11.45
C PRO A 237 -16.63 -0.59 -10.48
N GLU A 238 -17.50 -1.49 -10.95
CA GLU A 238 -18.10 -2.57 -10.17
C GLU A 238 -17.07 -3.64 -9.80
N GLU A 239 -16.09 -3.90 -10.65
CA GLU A 239 -15.02 -4.86 -10.38
C GLU A 239 -14.02 -4.37 -9.33
N LEU A 240 -14.07 -3.11 -8.90
CA LEU A 240 -13.29 -2.60 -7.76
C LEU A 240 -13.71 -3.23 -6.42
N TRP A 241 -14.88 -3.86 -6.34
CA TRP A 241 -15.30 -4.64 -5.17
C TRP A 241 -14.51 -5.95 -5.03
N ASN A 242 -13.96 -6.48 -6.13
CA ASN A 242 -13.12 -7.67 -6.09
C ASN A 242 -11.79 -7.36 -5.41
N ILE A 243 -11.44 -8.16 -4.40
CA ILE A 243 -10.25 -7.94 -3.56
C ILE A 243 -8.95 -7.95 -4.39
N ARG A 244 -8.86 -8.86 -5.38
CA ARG A 244 -7.63 -9.05 -6.17
C ARG A 244 -7.42 -7.88 -7.12
N ASN A 245 -8.46 -7.48 -7.85
CA ASN A 245 -8.44 -6.32 -8.73
C ASN A 245 -8.06 -5.05 -7.97
N ASN A 246 -8.68 -4.83 -6.81
CA ASN A 246 -8.46 -3.65 -6.01
C ASN A 246 -7.02 -3.57 -5.47
N ILE A 247 -6.47 -4.68 -4.96
CA ILE A 247 -5.08 -4.73 -4.50
C ILE A 247 -4.11 -4.56 -5.66
N PHE A 248 -4.33 -5.25 -6.80
CA PHE A 248 -3.46 -5.15 -7.97
C PHE A 248 -3.34 -3.70 -8.45
N LEU A 249 -4.46 -3.03 -8.69
CA LEU A 249 -4.48 -1.66 -9.17
C LEU A 249 -3.81 -0.68 -8.20
N GLY A 250 -4.03 -0.86 -6.89
CA GLY A 250 -3.37 -0.03 -5.89
C GLY A 250 -1.86 -0.29 -5.82
N MET A 251 -1.41 -1.54 -5.99
CA MET A 251 0.02 -1.86 -6.10
C MET A 251 0.65 -1.24 -7.35
N VAL A 252 -0.03 -1.28 -8.50
CA VAL A 252 0.43 -0.63 -9.75
C VAL A 252 0.56 0.87 -9.54
N TYR A 253 -0.45 1.52 -8.94
CA TYR A 253 -0.41 2.95 -8.65
C TYR A 253 0.76 3.31 -7.73
N LEU A 254 0.96 2.55 -6.64
CA LEU A 254 2.06 2.77 -5.70
C LEU A 254 3.43 2.53 -6.33
N ALA A 255 3.56 1.51 -7.17
CA ALA A 255 4.80 1.22 -7.90
C ALA A 255 5.15 2.38 -8.85
N TYR A 256 4.16 2.91 -9.56
CA TYR A 256 4.38 4.09 -10.40
C TYR A 256 4.70 5.34 -9.58
N ALA A 257 3.99 5.57 -8.47
CA ALA A 257 4.29 6.68 -7.56
C ALA A 257 5.74 6.61 -7.03
N ARG A 258 6.20 5.40 -6.67
CA ARG A 258 7.57 5.16 -6.23
C ARG A 258 8.58 5.45 -7.35
N GLU A 259 8.30 5.00 -8.57
CA GLU A 259 9.13 5.28 -9.74
C GLU A 259 9.27 6.80 -9.98
N GLN A 260 8.18 7.57 -9.84
CA GLN A 260 8.22 9.03 -9.98
C GLN A 260 9.05 9.69 -8.87
N LEU A 261 8.89 9.25 -7.61
CA LEU A 261 9.70 9.76 -6.50
C LEU A 261 11.19 9.54 -6.71
N LEU A 262 11.58 8.40 -7.29
CA LEU A 262 12.98 8.06 -7.52
C LEU A 262 13.57 8.72 -8.78
N LYS A 263 12.73 9.21 -9.70
CA LYS A 263 13.15 9.96 -10.90
C LYS A 263 13.23 11.47 -10.70
N GLY A 264 12.52 12.00 -9.69
CA GLY A 264 12.41 13.43 -9.40
C GLY A 264 13.61 14.04 -8.67
N ASP A 265 14.57 13.22 -8.23
CA ASP A 265 15.87 13.59 -7.66
C ASP A 265 17.01 13.37 -8.66
#